data_AF-A0A6G3TK78-F1
#
_entry.id   AF-A0A6G3TK78-F1
#
_cell.length_a   1.000
_cell.length_b   1.000
_cell.length_c   1.000
_cell.angle_alpha   90.00
_cell.angle_beta   90.00
_cell.angle_gamma   90.00
#
_symmetry.space_group_name_H-M   'P 1'
#
loop_
_entity.id
_entity.type
_entity.pdbx_description
1 polymer ?
#
loop_
_entity_poly.entity_id
_entity_poly.type
_entity_poly.pdbx_seq_one_letter_code
_entity_poly.pdbx_strand_id
1 'polypeptide(L)'
;GEPLPTAVTGGLTGLGPALMAPLTAALTGSGLPVRLTSALGDPLDGARLLALDRATPHTALVVRVRRTAANPPLPAPATPPASV
;
A
#
# COMPACT_ATOMS: atom_id res chain seq x y z
N GLY A 1 -24.80 7.16 15.96
CA GLY A 1 -24.21 6.24 14.98
C GLY A 1 -23.20 5.39 15.70
N GLU A 2 -22.94 4.17 15.22
CA GLU A 2 -21.92 3.30 15.79
C GLU A 2 -20.52 3.93 15.69
N PRO A 3 -19.63 3.74 16.70
CA PRO A 3 -18.26 4.25 16.63
C PRO A 3 -17.50 3.68 15.43
N LEU A 4 -16.77 4.54 14.72
CA LEU A 4 -15.95 4.20 13.57
C LEU A 4 -14.73 3.37 14.01
N PRO A 5 -14.55 2.12 13.53
CA PRO A 5 -13.33 1.35 13.76
C PRO A 5 -12.11 2.09 13.20
N THR A 6 -11.09 2.31 14.03
CA THR A 6 -9.93 3.12 13.69
C THR A 6 -8.65 2.41 14.09
N ALA A 7 -7.75 2.17 13.14
CA ALA A 7 -6.39 1.70 13.41
C ALA A 7 -5.39 2.83 13.20
N VAL A 8 -4.39 2.92 14.08
CA VAL A 8 -3.26 3.84 13.92
C VAL A 8 -2.09 3.06 13.34
N THR A 9 -1.49 3.58 12.26
CA THR A 9 -0.33 2.97 11.59
C THR A 9 0.80 4.00 11.45
N GLY A 10 2.04 3.52 11.28
CA GLY A 10 3.22 4.36 11.06
C GLY A 10 4.42 3.91 11.89
N GLY A 11 5.62 4.44 11.58
CA GLY A 11 6.87 3.97 12.19
C GLY A 11 6.96 4.13 13.71
N LEU A 12 6.13 4.99 14.31
CA LEU A 12 6.13 5.22 15.77
C LEU A 12 5.22 4.26 16.53
N THR A 13 4.30 3.55 15.88
CA THR A 13 3.31 2.72 16.57
C THR A 13 3.92 1.46 17.20
N GLY A 14 5.11 1.06 16.77
CA GLY A 14 5.88 -0.06 17.33
C GLY A 14 6.83 0.31 18.48
N LEU A 15 6.93 1.59 18.85
CA LEU A 15 7.90 2.06 19.86
C LEU A 15 7.39 1.94 21.31
N GLY A 16 6.25 1.29 21.50
CA GLY A 16 5.73 0.90 22.80
C GLY A 16 4.84 1.94 23.50
N PRO A 17 4.46 1.67 24.76
CA PRO A 17 3.44 2.43 25.48
C PRO A 17 3.79 3.90 25.72
N ALA A 18 5.08 4.25 25.80
CA ALA A 18 5.51 5.63 26.03
C ALA A 18 5.00 6.60 24.95
N LEU A 19 4.90 6.14 23.69
CA LEU A 19 4.34 6.92 22.59
C LEU A 19 2.85 6.66 22.37
N MET A 20 2.40 5.41 22.56
CA MET A 20 1.02 5.04 22.24
C MET A 20 0.00 5.37 23.34
N ALA A 21 0.40 5.38 24.62
CA ALA A 21 -0.52 5.65 25.73
C ALA A 21 -1.06 7.09 25.71
N PRO A 22 -0.24 8.15 25.50
CA PRO A 22 -0.77 9.51 25.39
C PRO A 22 -1.76 9.68 24.23
N LEU A 23 -1.45 9.09 23.07
CA LEU A 23 -2.35 9.13 21.91
C LEU A 23 -3.67 8.40 22.19
N THR A 24 -3.60 7.23 22.82
CA THR A 24 -4.78 6.44 23.21
C THR A 24 -5.65 7.20 24.20
N ALA A 25 -5.05 7.84 25.19
CA ALA A 25 -5.74 8.68 26.17
C ALA A 25 -6.43 9.88 25.50
N ALA A 26 -5.73 10.58 24.61
CA ALA A 26 -6.29 11.71 23.87
C ALA A 26 -7.48 11.31 23.01
N LEU A 27 -7.39 10.19 22.28
CA LEU A 27 -8.49 9.69 21.44
C LEU A 27 -9.69 9.24 22.28
N THR A 28 -9.45 8.53 23.39
CA THR A 28 -10.52 8.08 24.30
C THR A 28 -11.21 9.26 25.00
N GLY A 29 -10.45 10.30 25.37
CA GLY A 29 -10.97 11.51 26.02
C GLY A 29 -11.57 12.54 25.07
N SER A 30 -11.41 12.39 23.74
CA SER A 30 -11.82 13.40 22.75
C SER A 30 -13.33 13.53 22.54
N GLY A 31 -14.12 12.53 22.97
CA GLY A 31 -15.54 12.42 22.64
C GLY A 31 -15.83 12.12 21.16
N LEU A 32 -14.81 11.88 20.34
CA LEU A 32 -14.98 11.42 18.96
C LEU A 32 -15.63 10.03 18.93
N PRO A 33 -16.53 9.76 17.97
CA PRO A 33 -17.18 8.45 17.84
C PRO A 33 -16.22 7.46 17.15
N VAL A 34 -15.05 7.22 17.75
CA VAL A 34 -14.03 6.31 17.23
C VAL A 34 -13.81 5.16 18.19
N ARG A 35 -13.60 3.96 17.65
CA ARG A 35 -13.18 2.78 18.40
C ARG A 35 -11.82 2.36 17.90
N LEU A 36 -10.80 2.50 18.75
CA LEU A 36 -9.46 2.03 18.41
C LEU A 36 -9.45 0.51 18.25
N THR A 37 -8.81 0.05 17.17
CA THR A 37 -8.61 -1.37 16.86
C THR A 37 -7.15 -1.60 16.48
N SER A 38 -6.68 -2.84 16.64
CA SER A 38 -5.38 -3.24 16.11
C SER A 38 -5.34 -3.06 14.59
N ALA A 39 -4.19 -2.63 14.06
CA ALA A 39 -3.95 -2.65 12.63
C ALA A 39 -3.93 -4.11 12.12
N LEU A 40 -4.44 -4.32 10.91
CA LEU A 40 -4.46 -5.64 10.26
C LEU A 40 -3.10 -6.03 9.65
N GLY A 41 -2.16 -5.08 9.57
CA GLY A 41 -0.85 -5.21 8.95
C GLY A 41 -0.22 -3.84 8.71
N ASP A 42 0.88 -3.80 7.97
CA ASP A 42 1.52 -2.56 7.53
C ASP A 42 0.79 -1.96 6.29
N PRO A 43 0.80 -0.64 6.08
CA PRO A 43 0.25 -0.04 4.86
C PRO A 43 0.78 -0.64 3.55
N LEU A 44 2.02 -1.11 3.51
CA LEU A 44 2.61 -1.80 2.35
C LEU A 44 1.96 -3.16 2.10
N ASP A 45 1.57 -3.89 3.16
CA ASP A 45 0.82 -5.15 3.02
C ASP A 45 -0.54 -4.88 2.38
N GLY A 46 -1.23 -3.84 2.85
CA GLY A 46 -2.49 -3.38 2.25
C GLY A 46 -2.32 -2.96 0.80
N ALA A 47 -1.26 -2.20 0.48
CA ALA A 47 -0.97 -1.79 -0.89
C ALA A 47 -0.69 -2.99 -1.81
N ARG A 48 0.03 -4.01 -1.31
CA ARG A 48 0.27 -5.26 -2.05
C ARG A 48 -1.04 -5.99 -2.33
N LEU A 49 -1.92 -6.11 -1.34
CA LEU A 49 -3.24 -6.73 -1.52
C LEU A 49 -4.05 -5.98 -2.59
N LEU A 50 -4.11 -4.65 -2.52
CA LEU A 50 -4.80 -3.84 -3.54
C LEU A 50 -4.16 -3.99 -4.93
N ALA A 51 -2.84 -4.12 -5.01
CA ALA A 51 -2.16 -4.30 -6.28
C ALA A 51 -2.48 -5.66 -6.94
N LEU A 52 -2.55 -6.73 -6.15
CA LEU A 52 -2.63 -8.10 -6.65
C LEU A 52 -4.06 -8.67 -6.69
N ASP A 53 -4.86 -8.40 -5.67
CA ASP A 53 -6.21 -8.96 -5.54
C ASP A 53 -7.24 -8.07 -6.26
N ARG A 54 -7.98 -8.68 -7.18
CA ARG A 54 -9.04 -8.04 -7.97
C ARG A 54 -10.44 -8.32 -7.44
N ALA A 55 -10.57 -9.18 -6.44
CA ALA A 55 -11.83 -9.48 -5.78
C ALA A 55 -12.09 -8.58 -4.57
N THR A 56 -11.15 -7.69 -4.22
CA THR A 56 -11.35 -6.78 -3.08
C THR A 56 -12.53 -5.83 -3.34
N PRO A 57 -13.32 -5.47 -2.30
CA PRO A 57 -14.40 -4.48 -2.42
C PRO A 57 -13.93 -3.11 -2.94
N HIS A 58 -12.65 -2.80 -2.76
CA HIS A 58 -12.05 -1.52 -3.15
C HIS A 58 -11.48 -1.54 -4.56
N THR A 59 -11.63 -2.63 -5.32
CA THR A 59 -11.05 -2.76 -6.67
C THR A 59 -11.45 -1.63 -7.61
N ALA A 60 -12.66 -1.09 -7.47
CA ALA A 60 -13.14 0.05 -8.25
C ALA A 60 -12.34 1.35 -8.03
N LEU A 61 -11.62 1.45 -6.90
CA LEU A 61 -10.81 2.61 -6.53
C LEU A 61 -9.32 2.44 -6.90
N VAL A 62 -8.92 1.27 -7.40
CA VAL A 62 -7.51 0.95 -7.67
C VAL A 62 -7.16 1.15 -9.14
N VAL A 63 -6.32 2.14 -9.43
CA VAL A 63 -5.71 2.33 -10.75
C VAL A 63 -4.36 1.60 -10.79
N ARG A 64 -4.22 0.64 -11.71
CA ARG A 64 -2.98 -0.14 -11.88
C ARG A 64 -2.23 0.31 -13.13
N VAL A 65 -1.05 0.88 -12.93
CA VAL A 65 -0.16 1.29 -14.02
C VAL A 65 0.85 0.19 -14.28
N ARG A 66 0.99 -0.21 -15.56
CA ARG A 66 2.08 -1.10 -16.00
C ARG A 66 3.11 -0.26 -16.74
N ARG A 67 4.38 -0.38 -16.36
CA ARG A 67 5.47 0.17 -17.15
C ARG A 67 5.60 -0.67 -18.41
N THR A 68 5.22 -0.13 -19.56
CA THR A 68 5.64 -0.67 -20.85
C THR A 68 7.14 -0.41 -20.97
N ALA A 69 7.96 -1.43 -20.80
CA ALA A 69 9.35 -1.34 -21.23
C ALA A 69 9.35 -1.01 -22.72
N ALA A 70 10.18 -0.05 -23.15
CA ALA A 70 10.41 0.16 -24.57
C ALA A 70 10.88 -1.18 -25.17
N ASN A 71 10.26 -1.60 -26.27
CA ASN A 71 10.70 -2.78 -26.99
C ASN A 71 12.17 -2.55 -27.41
N PRO A 72 13.12 -3.43 -27.06
CA PRO A 72 14.49 -3.27 -27.56
C PRO A 72 14.46 -3.29 -29.10
N PRO A 73 15.26 -2.42 -29.77
CA PRO A 73 15.30 -2.40 -31.22
C PRO A 73 15.73 -3.78 -31.74
N LEU A 74 15.08 -4.26 -32.80
CA LEU A 74 15.47 -5.50 -33.46
C LEU A 74 16.95 -5.42 -33.87
N PRO A 75 17.74 -6.50 -33.72
CA PRO A 75 19.11 -6.53 -34.22
C PRO A 75 19.12 -6.28 -35.74
N ALA A 76 20.06 -5.45 -36.19
CA ALA A 76 20.23 -5.16 -37.62
C ALA A 76 20.55 -6.44 -38.40
N PRO A 77 20.05 -6.60 -39.64
CA PRO A 77 20.41 -7.72 -40.50
C PRO A 77 21.93 -7.80 -40.68
N ALA A 78 22.52 -8.99 -40.53
CA ALA A 78 23.93 -9.19 -40.75
C ALA A 78 24.27 -8.99 -42.24
N THR A 79 25.24 -8.12 -42.54
CA THR A 79 25.77 -7.95 -43.89
C THR A 79 26.50 -9.24 -44.30
N PRO A 80 26.15 -9.86 -45.44
CA PRO A 80 26.85 -11.06 -45.90
C PRO A 80 28.31 -10.71 -46.27
N PRO A 81 29.26 -11.64 -46.07
CA PRO A 81 30.65 -11.42 -46.44
C PRO A 81 30.77 -11.25 -47.95
N ALA A 82 31.56 -10.27 -48.38
CA ALA A 82 31.87 -10.06 -49.80
C ALA A 82 32.67 -11.26 -50.33
N SER A 83 32.19 -11.88 -51.40
CA SER A 83 32.92 -12.93 -52.12
C SER A 83 34.10 -12.31 -52.86
N VAL A 84 35.28 -12.91 -52.69
CA VAL A 84 36.51 -12.63 -53.45
C VAL A 84 36.62 -13.62 -54.59
#